data_AF-A0A3B9URY4-F1
#
_entry.id   AF-A0A3B9URY4-F1
#
_cell.length_a   1.000
_cell.length_b   1.000
_cell.length_c   1.000
_cell.angle_alpha   90.00
_cell.angle_beta   90.00
_cell.angle_gamma   90.00
#
_symmetry.space_group_name_H-M   'P 1'
#
loop_
_entity.id
_entity.type
_entity.pdbx_description
1 polymer ?
#
loop_
_entity_poly.entity_id
_entity_poly.type
_entity_poly.pdbx_seq_one_letter_code
_entity_poly.pdbx_strand_id
1 'polypeptide(L)'
;MKVSTEEKAVLKSQAIIAQKQEGYYSIRILSNAGNFTSDQLSALSKISSKYGKGYLGLTTRLCIEIPYIKHEDIEAIKKELAENNLVNGGTGKKVRPITACKGTVCVHGLLDTQGLASNIHNEYFGRELPAKFKIGVVGCPNNCGKAQLNDIGIIPHVDIEINENNCVLCGKCIKVCKEGALVKENKKLCYKEDLCVHCGKCATACGLGAIRKKSEGVKLYLGGRFGRRAKMGEPLNKLFKEEEILTMLDKIMTYYNENANPLERLSAMIERIGFEEVEKNLL
;
A
#
# COMPACT_ATOMS: atom_id res chain seq x y z
N MET A 1 -32.27 -21.40 4.79
CA MET A 1 -32.96 -20.27 5.46
C MET A 1 -32.52 -18.96 4.83
N LYS A 2 -33.41 -17.98 4.67
CA LYS A 2 -33.04 -16.63 4.19
C LYS A 2 -32.38 -15.86 5.35
N VAL A 3 -31.07 -15.67 5.25
CA VAL A 3 -30.26 -14.88 6.19
C VAL A 3 -30.70 -13.41 6.16
N SER A 4 -30.88 -12.79 7.33
CA SER A 4 -31.37 -11.41 7.45
C SER A 4 -30.38 -10.37 6.89
N THR A 5 -30.84 -9.14 6.69
CA THR A 5 -29.99 -8.05 6.20
C THR A 5 -28.95 -7.66 7.25
N GLU A 6 -29.34 -7.66 8.53
CA GLU A 6 -28.48 -7.37 9.67
C GLU A 6 -27.36 -8.41 9.78
N GLU A 7 -27.70 -9.68 9.67
CA GLU A 7 -26.73 -10.77 9.74
C GLU A 7 -25.74 -10.73 8.56
N LYS A 8 -26.22 -10.44 7.34
CA LYS A 8 -25.33 -10.20 6.18
C LYS A 8 -24.39 -9.02 6.41
N ALA A 9 -24.82 -7.97 7.09
CA ALA A 9 -23.97 -6.83 7.42
C ALA A 9 -22.87 -7.21 8.44
N VAL A 10 -23.22 -8.00 9.46
CA VAL A 10 -22.26 -8.54 10.44
C VAL A 10 -21.23 -9.43 9.76
N LEU A 11 -21.66 -10.41 8.96
CA LEU A 11 -20.76 -11.28 8.18
C LEU A 11 -19.85 -10.47 7.25
N LYS A 12 -20.42 -9.47 6.57
CA LYS A 12 -19.64 -8.57 5.71
C LYS A 12 -18.58 -7.81 6.49
N SER A 13 -18.79 -7.48 7.76
CA SER A 13 -17.78 -6.79 8.59
C SER A 13 -16.59 -7.70 8.97
N GLN A 14 -16.81 -9.01 8.94
CA GLN A 14 -15.83 -10.09 9.13
C GLN A 14 -15.23 -10.59 7.80
N ALA A 15 -15.48 -9.88 6.69
CA ALA A 15 -15.06 -10.25 5.35
C ALA A 15 -15.61 -11.60 4.83
N ILE A 16 -16.82 -11.95 5.29
CA ILE A 16 -17.65 -12.98 4.71
C ILE A 16 -18.73 -12.29 3.89
N ILE A 17 -18.59 -12.34 2.57
CA ILE A 17 -19.33 -11.49 1.63
C ILE A 17 -20.39 -12.34 0.95
N ALA A 18 -21.66 -11.94 1.06
CA ALA A 18 -22.76 -12.60 0.36
C ALA A 18 -22.55 -12.52 -1.16
N GLN A 19 -22.75 -13.65 -1.84
CA GLN A 19 -22.71 -13.72 -3.30
C GLN A 19 -24.09 -13.45 -3.91
N LYS A 20 -24.14 -13.36 -5.25
CA LYS A 20 -25.40 -13.26 -5.99
C LYS A 20 -26.22 -14.55 -5.87
N GLN A 21 -25.56 -15.69 -5.77
CA GLN A 21 -26.17 -16.99 -5.54
C GLN A 21 -26.69 -17.07 -4.11
N GLU A 22 -27.98 -17.32 -3.96
CA GLU A 22 -28.63 -17.38 -2.65
C GLU A 22 -27.99 -18.47 -1.76
N GLY A 23 -27.76 -18.15 -0.49
CA GLY A 23 -27.14 -19.05 0.48
C GLY A 23 -25.62 -19.18 0.37
N TYR A 24 -24.99 -18.60 -0.65
CA TYR A 24 -23.54 -18.67 -0.86
C TYR A 24 -22.80 -17.39 -0.51
N TYR A 25 -21.60 -17.57 0.01
CA TYR A 25 -20.71 -16.50 0.47
C TYR A 25 -19.30 -16.70 -0.10
N SER A 26 -18.47 -15.67 0.04
CA SER A 26 -17.02 -15.77 -0.09
C SER A 26 -16.36 -15.31 1.20
N ILE A 27 -15.43 -16.08 1.74
CA ILE A 27 -14.61 -15.68 2.89
C ILE A 27 -13.24 -15.21 2.41
N ARG A 28 -12.78 -14.06 2.92
CA ARG A 28 -11.46 -13.50 2.61
C ARG A 28 -10.48 -13.74 3.76
N ILE A 29 -9.35 -14.35 3.45
CA ILE A 29 -8.27 -14.70 4.35
C ILE A 29 -7.12 -13.71 4.17
N LEU A 30 -6.66 -13.15 5.28
CA LEU A 30 -5.59 -12.16 5.33
C LEU A 30 -4.24 -12.80 5.05
N SER A 31 -3.43 -12.10 4.26
CA SER A 31 -2.01 -12.40 4.05
C SER A 31 -1.14 -11.54 4.96
N ASN A 32 0.08 -11.99 5.27
CA ASN A 32 1.09 -11.11 5.85
C ASN A 32 1.86 -10.37 4.74
N ALA A 33 1.46 -9.14 4.41
CA ALA A 33 2.04 -8.35 3.32
C ALA A 33 2.14 -9.12 1.96
N GLY A 34 1.15 -9.98 1.70
CA GLY A 34 1.08 -10.85 0.52
C GLY A 34 1.76 -12.22 0.65
N ASN A 35 2.34 -12.53 1.81
CA ASN A 35 2.97 -13.82 2.08
C ASN A 35 2.05 -14.75 2.89
N PHE A 36 2.21 -16.05 2.63
CA PHE A 36 1.67 -17.18 3.38
C PHE A 36 2.77 -18.24 3.50
N THR A 37 2.75 -19.05 4.56
CA THR A 37 3.62 -20.23 4.62
C THR A 37 3.10 -21.32 3.67
N SER A 38 3.97 -22.27 3.30
CA SER A 38 3.56 -23.43 2.50
C SER A 38 2.47 -24.26 3.18
N ASP A 39 2.51 -24.38 4.51
CA ASP A 39 1.51 -25.09 5.31
C ASP A 39 0.16 -24.35 5.28
N GLN A 40 0.19 -23.02 5.43
CA GLN A 40 -1.01 -22.18 5.32
C GLN A 40 -1.67 -22.32 3.95
N LEU A 41 -0.90 -22.30 2.86
CA LEU A 41 -1.43 -22.50 1.50
C LEU A 41 -1.98 -23.91 1.31
N SER A 42 -1.32 -24.94 1.87
CA SER A 42 -1.79 -26.32 1.85
C SER A 42 -3.12 -26.49 2.60
N ALA A 43 -3.25 -25.84 3.76
CA ALA A 43 -4.49 -25.80 4.52
C ALA A 43 -5.62 -25.11 3.73
N LEU A 44 -5.34 -23.94 3.13
CA LEU A 44 -6.31 -23.23 2.30
C LEU A 44 -6.77 -24.06 1.09
N SER A 45 -5.88 -24.83 0.48
CA SER A 45 -6.24 -25.78 -0.58
C SER A 45 -7.27 -26.79 -0.08
N LYS A 46 -7.02 -27.44 1.06
CA LYS A 46 -7.93 -28.44 1.66
C LYS A 46 -9.29 -27.82 2.04
N ILE A 47 -9.27 -26.66 2.70
CA ILE A 47 -10.49 -25.92 3.09
C ILE A 47 -11.31 -25.55 1.84
N SER A 48 -10.66 -25.09 0.76
CA SER A 48 -11.34 -24.73 -0.48
C SER A 48 -12.01 -25.91 -1.18
N SER A 49 -11.40 -27.10 -1.13
CA SER A 49 -11.98 -28.33 -1.67
C SER A 49 -13.12 -28.86 -0.81
N LYS A 50 -13.04 -28.69 0.51
CA LYS A 50 -14.02 -29.19 1.48
C LYS A 50 -15.30 -28.34 1.53
N TYR A 51 -15.17 -27.01 1.59
CA TYR A 51 -16.31 -26.12 1.80
C TYR A 51 -16.64 -25.23 0.60
N GLY A 52 -15.72 -25.08 -0.35
CA GLY A 52 -15.91 -24.29 -1.56
C GLY A 52 -16.10 -25.16 -2.81
N LYS A 53 -15.55 -24.71 -3.93
CA LYS A 53 -15.52 -25.46 -5.20
C LYS A 53 -14.11 -25.90 -5.61
N GLY A 54 -13.17 -25.99 -4.68
CA GLY A 54 -11.80 -26.42 -4.95
C GLY A 54 -10.93 -25.40 -5.70
N TYR A 55 -11.28 -24.12 -5.64
CA TYR A 55 -10.44 -23.05 -6.18
C TYR A 55 -10.39 -21.84 -5.24
N LEU A 56 -9.30 -21.08 -5.37
CA LEU A 56 -8.96 -19.92 -4.54
C LEU A 56 -8.78 -18.69 -5.44
N GLY A 57 -9.21 -17.53 -4.98
CA GLY A 57 -9.01 -16.25 -5.66
C GLY A 57 -7.95 -15.39 -4.98
N LEU A 58 -7.14 -14.67 -5.75
CA LEU A 58 -6.26 -13.62 -5.23
C LEU A 58 -6.92 -12.25 -5.37
N THR A 59 -6.89 -11.48 -4.29
CA THR A 59 -7.45 -10.13 -4.29
C THR A 59 -6.39 -9.10 -4.66
N THR A 60 -6.82 -7.92 -5.11
CA THR A 60 -5.91 -6.78 -5.34
C THR A 60 -5.24 -6.24 -4.07
N ARG A 61 -5.59 -6.76 -2.89
CA ARG A 61 -4.93 -6.44 -1.62
C ARG A 61 -4.09 -7.60 -1.08
N LEU A 62 -3.71 -8.53 -1.96
CA LEU A 62 -2.83 -9.66 -1.69
C LEU A 62 -3.41 -10.71 -0.71
N CYS A 63 -4.70 -10.60 -0.39
CA CYS A 63 -5.44 -11.61 0.37
C CYS A 63 -5.95 -12.74 -0.55
N ILE A 64 -6.29 -13.87 0.06
CA ILE A 64 -6.92 -15.02 -0.61
C ILE A 64 -8.42 -15.03 -0.34
N GLU A 65 -9.24 -15.45 -1.31
CA GLU A 65 -10.68 -15.66 -1.14
C GLU A 65 -11.08 -17.10 -1.46
N ILE A 66 -11.93 -17.69 -0.63
CA ILE A 66 -12.62 -18.95 -0.89
C ILE A 66 -14.08 -18.63 -1.23
N PRO A 67 -14.50 -18.76 -2.50
CA PRO A 67 -15.87 -18.53 -2.91
C PRO A 67 -16.75 -19.78 -2.73
N TYR A 68 -18.06 -19.58 -2.83
CA TYR A 68 -19.08 -20.64 -2.79
C TYR A 68 -19.14 -21.44 -1.49
N ILE A 69 -18.77 -20.83 -0.37
CA ILE A 69 -19.04 -21.42 0.95
C ILE A 69 -20.52 -21.26 1.28
N LYS A 70 -21.10 -22.23 1.98
CA LYS A 70 -22.47 -22.13 2.50
C LYS A 70 -22.49 -21.39 3.83
N HIS A 71 -23.64 -20.81 4.16
CA HIS A 71 -23.85 -20.13 5.44
C HIS A 71 -23.62 -21.03 6.65
N GLU A 72 -24.15 -22.26 6.61
CA GLU A 72 -24.05 -23.25 7.70
C GLU A 72 -22.60 -23.68 8.01
N ASP A 73 -21.69 -23.58 7.04
CA ASP A 73 -20.30 -23.99 7.18
C ASP A 73 -19.39 -22.89 7.77
N ILE A 74 -19.88 -21.65 7.92
CA ILE A 74 -19.05 -20.48 8.26
C ILE A 74 -18.24 -20.67 9.54
N GLU A 75 -18.87 -21.17 10.61
CA GLU A 75 -18.19 -21.33 11.91
C GLU A 75 -17.18 -22.48 11.88
N ALA A 76 -17.48 -23.56 11.15
CA ALA A 76 -16.53 -24.67 10.93
C ALA A 76 -15.30 -24.20 10.15
N ILE A 77 -15.49 -23.39 9.10
CA ILE A 77 -14.40 -22.81 8.31
C ILE A 77 -13.53 -21.90 9.19
N LYS A 78 -14.12 -21.02 9.99
CA LYS A 78 -13.37 -20.12 10.90
C LYS A 78 -12.50 -20.91 11.88
N LYS A 79 -13.04 -22.00 12.44
CA LYS A 79 -12.28 -22.87 13.34
C LYS A 79 -11.09 -23.52 12.62
N GLU A 80 -11.30 -24.07 11.44
CA GLU A 80 -10.24 -24.71 10.64
C GLU A 80 -9.17 -23.71 10.17
N LEU A 81 -9.56 -22.46 9.87
CA LEU A 81 -8.61 -21.37 9.61
C LEU A 81 -7.76 -21.05 10.85
N ALA A 82 -8.38 -20.92 12.02
CA ALA A 82 -7.68 -20.60 13.27
C ALA A 82 -6.68 -21.69 13.66
N GLU A 83 -7.04 -22.97 13.49
CA GLU A 83 -6.15 -24.13 13.72
C GLU A 83 -4.88 -24.09 12.83
N ASN A 84 -4.93 -23.37 11.70
CA ASN A 84 -3.82 -23.21 10.76
C ASN A 84 -3.18 -21.81 10.82
N ASN A 85 -3.40 -21.04 11.88
CA ASN A 85 -2.91 -19.66 12.04
C ASN A 85 -3.32 -18.73 10.88
N LEU A 86 -4.56 -18.88 10.41
CA LEU A 86 -5.16 -18.04 9.37
C LEU A 86 -6.32 -17.25 9.94
N VAL A 87 -6.45 -16.00 9.49
CA VAL A 87 -7.48 -15.07 9.98
C VAL A 87 -8.22 -14.47 8.80
N ASN A 88 -9.55 -14.38 8.90
CA ASN A 88 -10.39 -13.70 7.92
C ASN A 88 -10.60 -12.21 8.26
N GLY A 89 -10.69 -11.35 7.24
CA GLY A 89 -10.93 -9.92 7.47
C GLY A 89 -10.73 -9.02 6.25
N GLY A 90 -10.79 -7.70 6.48
CA GLY A 90 -10.39 -6.70 5.48
C GLY A 90 -11.50 -6.01 4.69
N THR A 91 -12.70 -5.92 5.26
CA THR A 91 -13.88 -5.23 4.73
C THR A 91 -14.41 -4.19 5.72
N GLY A 92 -15.37 -3.35 5.30
CA GLY A 92 -15.99 -2.33 6.18
C GLY A 92 -15.32 -0.95 6.17
N LYS A 93 -15.76 -0.08 7.09
CA LYS A 93 -15.29 1.31 7.26
C LYS A 93 -14.11 1.33 8.24
N LYS A 94 -13.00 0.77 7.78
CA LYS A 94 -11.81 0.54 8.61
C LYS A 94 -10.57 0.51 7.74
N VAL A 95 -9.40 0.54 8.39
CA VAL A 95 -8.13 0.26 7.74
C VAL A 95 -8.17 -1.15 7.13
N ARG A 96 -7.91 -1.22 5.82
CA ARG A 96 -7.91 -2.44 5.02
C ARG A 96 -6.54 -3.13 5.08
N PRO A 97 -6.42 -4.40 4.65
CA PRO A 97 -5.15 -5.14 4.70
C PRO A 97 -4.05 -4.35 3.98
N ILE A 98 -2.85 -4.22 4.54
CA ILE A 98 -1.81 -3.35 3.97
C ILE A 98 -1.17 -4.05 2.78
N THR A 99 -0.98 -3.32 1.68
CA THR A 99 -0.37 -3.88 0.47
C THR A 99 1.09 -3.48 0.37
N ALA A 100 1.95 -4.45 0.10
CA ALA A 100 3.37 -4.24 -0.18
C ALA A 100 3.70 -4.70 -1.60
N CYS A 101 4.72 -4.12 -2.24
CA CYS A 101 5.41 -4.81 -3.32
C CYS A 101 6.44 -5.80 -2.77
N LYS A 102 7.09 -6.58 -3.65
CA LYS A 102 8.21 -7.48 -3.28
C LYS A 102 9.51 -6.75 -2.92
N GLY A 103 9.44 -5.51 -2.44
CA GLY A 103 10.56 -4.56 -2.34
C GLY A 103 11.77 -5.12 -1.60
N THR A 104 11.52 -5.93 -0.56
CA THR A 104 12.51 -6.61 0.28
C THR A 104 13.45 -7.55 -0.49
N VAL A 105 12.99 -8.17 -1.58
CA VAL A 105 13.79 -9.09 -2.41
C VAL A 105 14.10 -8.53 -3.80
N CYS A 106 13.73 -7.28 -4.06
CA CYS A 106 13.89 -6.66 -5.37
C CYS A 106 15.22 -5.92 -5.48
N VAL A 107 15.91 -6.06 -6.61
CA VAL A 107 17.15 -5.30 -6.94
C VAL A 107 16.95 -3.79 -7.06
N HIS A 108 15.71 -3.29 -6.95
CA HIS A 108 15.39 -1.88 -6.93
C HIS A 108 14.88 -1.41 -5.56
N GLY A 109 14.76 -2.29 -4.57
CA GLY A 109 14.25 -1.96 -3.25
C GLY A 109 15.16 -0.95 -2.53
N LEU A 110 14.54 0.14 -2.08
CA LEU A 110 15.15 1.18 -1.23
C LEU A 110 14.58 1.14 0.20
N LEU A 111 13.63 0.25 0.47
CA LEU A 111 12.87 0.14 1.70
C LEU A 111 12.47 -1.34 1.92
N ASP A 112 12.52 -1.82 3.17
CA ASP A 112 11.90 -3.10 3.53
C ASP A 112 10.37 -2.97 3.54
N THR A 113 9.79 -3.13 2.35
CA THR A 113 8.36 -2.92 2.15
C THR A 113 7.51 -3.93 2.89
N GLN A 114 7.97 -5.17 3.03
CA GLN A 114 7.17 -6.22 3.67
C GLN A 114 7.22 -6.03 5.19
N GLY A 115 8.40 -5.77 5.77
CA GLY A 115 8.54 -5.44 7.19
C GLY A 115 7.69 -4.24 7.60
N LEU A 116 7.81 -3.12 6.87
CA LEU A 116 7.01 -1.91 7.16
C LEU A 116 5.51 -2.14 6.99
N ALA A 117 5.07 -2.84 5.93
CA ALA A 117 3.66 -3.12 5.73
C ALA A 117 3.08 -4.03 6.81
N SER A 118 3.84 -5.03 7.27
CA SER A 118 3.47 -5.91 8.38
C SER A 118 3.36 -5.13 9.69
N ASN A 119 4.31 -4.24 9.97
CA ASN A 119 4.28 -3.38 11.16
C ASN A 119 3.03 -2.50 11.19
N ILE A 120 2.77 -1.78 10.08
CA ILE A 120 1.55 -0.97 9.90
C ILE A 120 0.28 -1.84 10.00
N HIS A 121 0.31 -3.07 9.49
CA HIS A 121 -0.83 -3.96 9.56
C HIS A 121 -1.14 -4.36 11.01
N ASN A 122 -0.13 -4.75 11.78
CA ASN A 122 -0.29 -5.15 13.18
C ASN A 122 -0.84 -4.00 14.04
N GLU A 123 -0.38 -2.77 13.80
CA GLU A 123 -0.79 -1.60 14.57
C GLU A 123 -2.18 -1.08 14.19
N TYR A 124 -2.49 -1.01 12.89
CA TYR A 124 -3.64 -0.23 12.41
C TYR A 124 -4.76 -1.06 11.78
N PHE A 125 -4.52 -2.32 11.40
CA PHE A 125 -5.54 -3.11 10.73
C PHE A 125 -6.81 -3.21 11.57
N GLY A 126 -7.96 -2.97 10.93
CA GLY A 126 -9.24 -3.07 11.61
C GLY A 126 -9.68 -1.81 12.34
N ARG A 127 -8.80 -0.81 12.56
CA ARG A 127 -9.15 0.49 13.15
C ARG A 127 -10.30 1.14 12.35
N GLU A 128 -11.38 1.47 13.06
CA GLU A 128 -12.56 2.11 12.45
C GLU A 128 -12.25 3.54 12.00
N LEU A 129 -12.78 3.89 10.84
CA LEU A 129 -12.60 5.19 10.19
C LEU A 129 -13.90 5.58 9.46
N PRO A 130 -14.09 6.85 9.05
CA PRO A 130 -15.32 7.34 8.44
C PRO A 130 -15.75 6.51 7.21
N ALA A 131 -14.77 6.03 6.43
CA ALA A 131 -14.97 5.13 5.31
C ALA A 131 -13.83 4.09 5.19
N LYS A 132 -13.83 3.31 4.11
CA LYS A 132 -12.74 2.37 3.82
C LYS A 132 -11.43 3.15 3.65
N PHE A 133 -10.37 2.69 4.32
CA PHE A 133 -9.06 3.34 4.30
C PHE A 133 -7.99 2.34 3.87
N LYS A 134 -7.22 2.67 2.85
CA LYS A 134 -6.23 1.79 2.24
C LYS A 134 -4.85 2.43 2.34
N ILE A 135 -3.86 1.64 2.69
CA ILE A 135 -2.46 2.02 2.70
C ILE A 135 -1.69 1.11 1.76
N GLY A 136 -0.81 1.68 0.94
CA GLY A 136 0.06 0.94 0.03
C GLY A 136 1.51 1.32 0.20
N VAL A 137 2.38 0.33 0.33
CA VAL A 137 3.83 0.47 0.53
C VAL A 137 4.55 -0.09 -0.69
N VAL A 138 5.45 0.70 -1.26
CA VAL A 138 6.31 0.27 -2.38
C VAL A 138 7.76 0.64 -2.12
N GLY A 139 8.69 -0.14 -2.69
CA GLY A 139 10.10 -0.05 -2.35
C GLY A 139 10.90 0.87 -3.25
N CYS A 140 10.29 1.43 -4.30
CA CYS A 140 10.93 2.38 -5.19
C CYS A 140 9.90 3.13 -6.05
N PRO A 141 10.31 4.18 -6.77
CA PRO A 141 9.46 4.97 -7.64
C PRO A 141 8.81 4.21 -8.82
N ASN A 142 9.28 2.99 -9.16
CA ASN A 142 8.59 2.15 -10.15
C ASN A 142 7.14 1.82 -9.74
N ASN A 143 6.83 1.92 -8.44
CA ASN A 143 5.48 1.89 -7.91
C ASN A 143 4.66 0.65 -8.37
N CYS A 144 5.27 -0.54 -8.30
CA CYS A 144 4.64 -1.80 -8.74
C CYS A 144 3.32 -2.08 -8.01
N GLY A 145 3.24 -1.72 -6.72
CA GLY A 145 2.02 -1.85 -5.89
C GLY A 145 1.01 -0.72 -6.04
N LYS A 146 1.27 0.28 -6.89
CA LYS A 146 0.39 1.43 -7.13
C LYS A 146 -0.02 2.14 -5.84
N ALA A 147 0.97 2.43 -4.99
CA ALA A 147 0.82 3.06 -3.68
C ALA A 147 -0.05 4.32 -3.74
N GLN A 148 0.21 5.22 -4.70
CA GLN A 148 -0.54 6.47 -4.90
C GLN A 148 -2.03 6.29 -5.22
N LEU A 149 -2.52 5.08 -5.51
CA LEU A 149 -3.95 4.81 -5.72
C LEU A 149 -4.68 4.35 -4.43
N ASN A 150 -3.97 4.35 -3.31
CA ASN A 150 -4.50 4.09 -1.97
C ASN A 150 -4.70 5.42 -1.22
N ASP A 151 -5.52 5.40 -0.17
CA ASP A 151 -5.76 6.60 0.64
C ASP A 151 -4.43 7.17 1.14
N ILE A 152 -3.48 6.29 1.52
CA ILE A 152 -2.07 6.61 1.77
C ILE A 152 -1.14 5.77 0.89
N GLY A 153 -0.25 6.43 0.18
CA GLY A 153 0.88 5.81 -0.53
C GLY A 153 2.20 6.10 0.17
N ILE A 154 3.02 5.07 0.35
CA ILE A 154 4.33 5.15 1.02
C ILE A 154 5.40 4.77 -0.01
N ILE A 155 6.24 5.72 -0.40
CA ILE A 155 7.24 5.54 -1.46
C ILE A 155 8.59 6.14 -1.02
N PRO A 156 9.70 5.39 -1.07
CA PRO A 156 11.01 5.94 -0.74
C PRO A 156 11.48 6.90 -1.82
N HIS A 157 12.09 8.00 -1.37
CA HIS A 157 12.69 9.03 -2.21
C HIS A 157 14.14 9.25 -1.78
N VAL A 158 15.01 9.44 -2.76
CA VAL A 158 16.41 9.81 -2.58
C VAL A 158 16.66 11.09 -3.34
N ASP A 159 16.89 12.17 -2.59
CA ASP A 159 17.32 13.45 -3.17
C ASP A 159 18.83 13.42 -3.39
N ILE A 160 19.26 14.03 -4.48
CA ILE A 160 20.66 14.05 -4.87
C ILE A 160 21.23 15.46 -4.79
N GLU A 161 22.54 15.53 -4.60
CA GLU A 161 23.34 16.73 -4.83
C GLU A 161 24.39 16.46 -5.91
N ILE A 162 24.71 17.49 -6.69
CA ILE A 162 25.70 17.40 -7.77
C ILE A 162 26.83 18.37 -7.46
N ASN A 163 28.04 17.83 -7.35
CA ASN A 163 29.27 18.60 -7.25
C ASN A 163 30.02 18.53 -8.60
N GLU A 164 29.96 19.64 -9.35
CA GLU A 164 30.57 19.74 -10.68
C GLU A 164 32.09 19.53 -10.66
N ASN A 165 32.78 19.91 -9.57
CA ASN A 165 34.25 19.82 -9.47
C ASN A 165 34.74 18.37 -9.52
N ASN A 166 33.92 17.42 -9.06
CA ASN A 166 34.25 15.99 -9.08
C ASN A 166 33.81 15.30 -10.38
N CYS A 167 33.13 16.01 -11.28
CA CYS A 167 32.51 15.44 -12.47
C CYS A 167 33.47 15.41 -13.66
N VAL A 168 33.80 14.21 -14.14
CA VAL A 168 34.61 14.01 -15.37
C VAL A 168 33.75 13.71 -16.61
N LEU A 169 32.43 13.92 -16.53
CA LEU A 169 31.48 13.72 -17.64
C LEU A 169 31.52 12.32 -18.29
N CYS A 170 31.78 11.27 -17.51
CA CYS A 170 31.86 9.88 -17.99
C CYS A 170 30.51 9.29 -18.45
N GLY A 171 29.38 9.95 -18.16
CA GLY A 171 28.05 9.56 -18.64
C GLY A 171 27.38 8.37 -17.93
N LYS A 172 28.00 7.77 -16.91
CA LYS A 172 27.41 6.63 -16.16
C LYS A 172 26.05 6.98 -15.55
N CYS A 173 25.93 8.15 -14.94
CA CYS A 173 24.68 8.64 -14.33
C CYS A 173 23.56 8.85 -15.35
N ILE A 174 23.90 9.31 -16.57
CA ILE A 174 22.98 9.48 -17.69
C ILE A 174 22.47 8.11 -18.14
N LYS A 175 23.38 7.13 -18.32
CA LYS A 175 23.02 5.78 -18.76
C LYS A 175 22.06 5.05 -17.80
N VAL A 176 22.17 5.28 -16.48
CA VAL A 176 21.29 4.65 -15.49
C VAL A 176 19.97 5.41 -15.27
N CYS A 177 19.88 6.66 -15.72
CA CYS A 177 18.70 7.50 -15.57
C CYS A 177 17.68 7.17 -16.67
N LYS A 178 16.65 6.39 -16.32
CA LYS A 178 15.59 6.00 -17.27
C LYS A 178 14.64 7.15 -17.64
N GLU A 179 14.54 8.15 -16.78
CA GLU A 179 13.63 9.29 -16.97
C GLU A 179 14.25 10.42 -17.80
N GLY A 180 15.54 10.34 -18.12
CA GLY A 180 16.24 11.42 -18.83
C GLY A 180 16.44 12.69 -17.98
N ALA A 181 16.32 12.60 -16.66
CA ALA A 181 16.54 13.71 -15.73
C ALA A 181 18.01 14.20 -15.69
N LEU A 182 18.96 13.41 -16.19
CA LEU A 182 20.37 13.80 -16.29
C LEU A 182 20.80 13.78 -17.75
N VAL A 183 21.28 14.92 -18.24
CA VAL A 183 21.73 15.08 -19.63
C VAL A 183 23.08 15.80 -19.68
N LYS A 184 23.80 15.62 -20.79
CA LYS A 184 25.03 16.36 -21.06
C LYS A 184 24.73 17.47 -22.06
N GLU A 185 24.83 18.72 -21.62
CA GLU A 185 24.63 19.91 -22.47
C GLU A 185 25.80 20.88 -22.23
N ASN A 186 26.29 21.54 -23.29
CA ASN A 186 27.35 22.56 -23.19
C ASN A 186 28.60 22.14 -22.38
N LYS A 187 29.05 20.89 -22.53
CA LYS A 187 30.16 20.29 -21.76
C LYS A 187 29.94 20.30 -20.23
N LYS A 188 28.69 20.30 -19.77
CA LYS A 188 28.30 20.19 -18.37
C LYS A 188 27.25 19.08 -18.18
N LEU A 189 27.10 18.64 -16.94
CA LEU A 189 26.03 17.74 -16.54
C LEU A 189 24.85 18.60 -16.08
N CYS A 190 23.70 18.46 -16.73
CA CYS A 190 22.48 19.19 -16.41
C CYS A 190 21.47 18.25 -15.75
N TYR A 191 20.82 18.74 -14.69
CA TYR A 191 19.81 18.03 -13.93
C TYR A 191 18.44 18.67 -14.13
N LYS A 192 17.52 17.91 -14.71
CA LYS A 192 16.11 18.27 -14.93
C LYS A 192 15.28 17.68 -13.80
N GLU A 193 15.04 18.49 -12.78
CA GLU A 193 14.40 18.06 -11.54
C GLU A 193 12.96 17.57 -11.75
N ASP A 194 12.24 18.18 -12.69
CA ASP A 194 10.87 17.84 -13.09
C ASP A 194 10.72 16.40 -13.64
N LEU A 195 11.79 15.86 -14.23
CA LEU A 195 11.83 14.48 -14.72
C LEU A 195 12.35 13.49 -13.67
N CYS A 196 12.89 13.96 -12.54
CA CYS A 196 13.49 13.08 -11.56
C CYS A 196 12.42 12.36 -10.74
N VAL A 197 12.48 11.04 -10.73
CA VAL A 197 11.63 10.21 -9.87
C VAL A 197 12.26 9.88 -8.52
N HIS A 198 13.39 10.51 -8.15
CA HIS A 198 14.07 10.30 -6.86
C HIS A 198 14.50 8.84 -6.59
N CYS A 199 14.87 8.09 -7.63
CA CYS A 199 15.28 6.68 -7.48
C CYS A 199 16.71 6.47 -6.97
N GLY A 200 17.52 7.53 -6.86
CA GLY A 200 18.90 7.49 -6.33
C GLY A 200 19.93 6.73 -7.17
N LYS A 201 19.55 6.06 -8.27
CA LYS A 201 20.46 5.21 -9.08
C LYS A 201 21.68 5.95 -9.61
N CYS A 202 21.53 7.22 -9.96
CA CYS A 202 22.63 8.06 -10.45
C CYS A 202 23.70 8.29 -9.38
N ALA A 203 23.31 8.48 -8.11
CA ALA A 203 24.22 8.61 -6.99
C ALA A 203 24.98 7.29 -6.74
N THR A 204 24.28 6.15 -6.75
CA THR A 204 24.92 4.82 -6.63
C THR A 204 25.89 4.53 -7.77
N ALA A 205 25.60 4.99 -8.99
CA ALA A 205 26.47 4.78 -10.15
C ALA A 205 27.71 5.71 -10.18
N CYS A 206 27.74 6.77 -9.36
CA CYS A 206 28.78 7.78 -9.41
C CYS A 206 29.99 7.40 -8.52
N GLY A 207 30.94 6.66 -9.08
CA GLY A 207 32.15 6.27 -8.36
C GLY A 207 33.10 7.41 -7.95
N LEU A 208 32.92 8.62 -8.49
CA LEU A 208 33.73 9.81 -8.18
C LEU A 208 33.08 10.73 -7.13
N GLY A 209 31.87 10.40 -6.67
CA GLY A 209 31.12 11.23 -5.73
C GLY A 209 30.76 12.62 -6.29
N ALA A 210 30.65 12.75 -7.62
CA ALA A 210 30.10 13.95 -8.25
C ALA A 210 28.58 14.03 -8.07
N ILE A 211 27.89 12.89 -8.00
CA ILE A 211 26.49 12.81 -7.58
C ILE A 211 26.46 12.04 -6.27
N ARG A 212 25.90 12.64 -5.23
CA ARG A 212 25.75 12.01 -3.92
C ARG A 212 24.29 12.05 -3.50
N LYS A 213 23.94 11.17 -2.55
CA LYS A 213 22.65 11.26 -1.87
C LYS A 213 22.72 12.44 -0.89
N LYS A 214 21.85 13.43 -1.08
CA LYS A 214 21.69 14.57 -0.18
C LYS A 214 20.83 14.19 1.02
N SER A 215 19.70 13.53 0.75
CA SER A 215 18.76 13.04 1.75
C SER A 215 18.06 11.80 1.23
N GLU A 216 17.69 10.91 2.15
CA GLU A 216 16.88 9.74 1.85
C GLU A 216 15.81 9.55 2.92
N GLY A 217 14.69 8.98 2.51
CA GLY A 217 13.55 8.74 3.38
C GLY A 217 12.34 8.36 2.55
N VAL A 218 11.16 8.64 3.09
CA VAL A 218 9.88 8.20 2.55
C VAL A 218 8.98 9.40 2.33
N LYS A 219 8.39 9.45 1.13
CA LYS A 219 7.37 10.41 0.76
C LYS A 219 6.00 9.77 0.99
N LEU A 220 5.15 10.45 1.75
CA LEU A 220 3.76 10.05 1.94
C LEU A 220 2.88 10.76 0.91
N TYR A 221 2.04 10.00 0.21
CA TYR A 221 1.07 10.49 -0.75
C TYR A 221 -0.33 10.33 -0.16
N LEU A 222 -1.14 11.39 -0.12
CA LEU A 222 -2.49 11.34 0.45
C LEU A 222 -3.58 11.46 -0.61
N GLY A 223 -4.74 10.86 -0.30
CA GLY A 223 -5.96 11.09 -1.04
C GLY A 223 -6.07 10.28 -2.33
N GLY A 224 -5.25 9.24 -2.49
CA GLY A 224 -5.39 8.31 -3.60
C GLY A 224 -6.66 7.47 -3.51
N ARG A 225 -7.29 7.19 -4.64
CA ARG A 225 -8.41 6.24 -4.73
C ARG A 225 -8.42 5.52 -6.06
N PHE A 226 -8.70 4.21 -5.99
CA PHE A 226 -9.05 3.38 -7.14
C PHE A 226 -10.54 2.97 -7.10
N GLY A 227 -11.18 2.92 -8.27
CA GLY A 227 -12.60 2.56 -8.43
C GLY A 227 -13.32 3.46 -9.44
N ARG A 228 -14.63 3.67 -9.25
CA ARG A 228 -15.51 4.45 -10.15
C ARG A 228 -14.99 5.85 -10.50
N ARG A 229 -14.30 6.49 -9.56
CA ARG A 229 -13.58 7.76 -9.75
C ARG A 229 -12.17 7.55 -9.24
N ALA A 230 -11.22 7.31 -10.14
CA ALA A 230 -9.83 7.15 -9.79
C ALA A 230 -9.18 8.52 -9.56
N LYS A 231 -8.30 8.62 -8.57
CA LYS A 231 -7.47 9.81 -8.29
C LYS A 231 -6.12 9.33 -7.76
N MET A 232 -5.04 9.93 -8.25
CA MET A 232 -3.71 9.72 -7.68
C MET A 232 -3.55 10.59 -6.44
N GLY A 233 -2.92 10.06 -5.41
CA GLY A 233 -2.59 10.80 -4.21
C GLY A 233 -1.51 11.83 -4.48
N GLU A 234 -1.56 12.92 -3.71
CA GLU A 234 -0.67 14.07 -3.79
C GLU A 234 0.40 13.95 -2.69
N PRO A 235 1.69 14.20 -2.98
CA PRO A 235 2.79 14.01 -2.03
C PRO A 235 2.84 15.12 -0.97
N LEU A 236 3.10 14.77 0.28
CA LEU A 236 3.47 15.77 1.30
C LEU A 236 4.82 16.43 0.99
N ASN A 237 4.94 17.70 1.33
CA ASN A 237 6.15 18.49 1.24
C ASN A 237 7.14 18.23 2.39
N LYS A 238 7.19 16.99 2.89
CA LYS A 238 8.21 16.52 3.85
C LYS A 238 8.69 15.14 3.45
N LEU A 239 9.99 14.90 3.62
CA LEU A 239 10.58 13.57 3.56
C LEU A 239 10.66 13.03 4.98
N PHE A 240 10.09 11.85 5.21
CA PHE A 240 10.01 11.22 6.53
C PHE A 240 11.06 10.14 6.67
N LYS A 241 11.65 10.02 7.86
CA LYS A 241 12.35 8.80 8.25
C LYS A 241 11.35 7.68 8.49
N GLU A 242 11.80 6.43 8.37
CA GLU A 242 10.93 5.26 8.56
C GLU A 242 10.28 5.24 9.96
N GLU A 243 11.02 5.64 11.00
CA GLU A 243 10.55 5.76 12.38
C GLU A 243 9.43 6.80 12.58
N GLU A 244 9.32 7.81 11.70
CA GLU A 244 8.28 8.84 11.77
C GLU A 244 6.96 8.39 11.12
N ILE A 245 6.96 7.29 10.36
CA ILE A 245 5.82 6.90 9.52
C ILE A 245 4.59 6.59 10.36
N LEU A 246 4.73 5.80 11.43
CA LEU A 246 3.61 5.40 12.28
C LEU A 246 2.97 6.63 12.94
N THR A 247 3.80 7.51 13.54
CA THR A 247 3.34 8.77 14.13
C THR A 247 2.59 9.63 13.11
N MET A 248 3.07 9.72 11.87
CA MET A 248 2.38 10.49 10.85
C MET A 248 1.08 9.82 10.39
N LEU A 249 1.03 8.49 10.29
CA LEU A 249 -0.21 7.76 10.02
C LEU A 249 -1.27 8.00 11.10
N ASP A 250 -0.88 8.03 12.37
CA ASP A 250 -1.78 8.37 13.48
C ASP A 250 -2.33 9.78 13.33
N LYS A 251 -1.46 10.78 13.10
CA LYS A 251 -1.90 12.17 12.86
C LYS A 251 -2.91 12.27 11.71
N ILE A 252 -2.62 11.60 10.59
CA ILE A 252 -3.50 11.60 9.42
C ILE A 252 -4.86 10.94 9.73
N MET A 253 -4.86 9.81 10.43
CA MET A 253 -6.11 9.12 10.79
C MET A 253 -6.95 9.92 11.78
N THR A 254 -6.31 10.56 12.78
CA THR A 254 -6.97 11.46 13.73
C THR A 254 -7.60 12.65 13.01
N TYR A 255 -6.81 13.36 12.19
CA TYR A 255 -7.32 14.47 11.39
C TYR A 255 -8.48 14.04 10.49
N TYR A 256 -8.39 12.87 9.86
CA TYR A 256 -9.47 12.32 9.04
C TYR A 256 -10.73 12.02 9.84
N ASN A 257 -10.62 11.47 11.05
CA ASN A 257 -11.76 11.23 11.94
C ASN A 257 -12.47 12.53 12.34
N GLU A 258 -11.71 13.58 12.63
CA GLU A 258 -12.23 14.85 13.13
C GLU A 258 -12.91 15.69 12.02
N ASN A 259 -12.42 15.57 10.79
CA ASN A 259 -12.79 16.49 9.71
C ASN A 259 -13.67 15.88 8.62
N ALA A 260 -13.85 14.55 8.59
CA ALA A 260 -14.64 13.89 7.55
C ALA A 260 -16.13 13.85 7.85
N ASN A 261 -16.93 14.05 6.81
CA ASN A 261 -18.36 13.77 6.86
C ASN A 261 -18.62 12.25 6.94
N PRO A 262 -19.80 11.81 7.41
CA PRO A 262 -20.15 10.39 7.44
C PRO A 262 -19.98 9.71 6.07
N LEU A 263 -19.23 8.59 6.02
CA LEU A 263 -18.92 7.82 4.81
C LEU A 263 -18.06 8.55 3.76
N GLU A 264 -17.57 9.74 4.06
CA GLU A 264 -16.66 10.48 3.18
C GLU A 264 -15.30 9.80 3.13
N ARG A 265 -14.73 9.61 1.93
CA ARG A 265 -13.38 9.06 1.75
C ARG A 265 -12.34 10.15 2.02
N LEU A 266 -11.14 9.79 2.47
CA LEU A 266 -10.03 10.73 2.66
C LEU A 266 -9.82 11.62 1.43
N SER A 267 -9.82 11.04 0.22
CA SER A 267 -9.69 11.80 -1.02
C SER A 267 -10.74 12.90 -1.19
N ALA A 268 -11.99 12.64 -0.79
CA ALA A 268 -13.10 13.57 -0.94
C ALA A 268 -13.07 14.66 0.15
N MET A 269 -12.66 14.29 1.37
CA MET A 269 -12.38 15.26 2.42
C MET A 269 -11.27 16.23 2.00
N ILE A 270 -10.17 15.73 1.43
CA ILE A 270 -9.08 16.56 0.90
C ILE A 270 -9.56 17.45 -0.24
N GLU A 271 -10.37 16.93 -1.18
CA GLU A 271 -10.97 17.73 -2.26
C GLU A 271 -11.86 18.87 -1.71
N ARG A 272 -12.55 18.65 -0.59
CA ARG A 272 -13.43 19.63 0.05
C ARG A 272 -12.69 20.69 0.88
N ILE A 273 -11.68 20.28 1.64
CA ILE A 273 -10.92 21.17 2.53
C ILE A 273 -9.80 21.91 1.76
N GLY A 274 -9.23 21.27 0.73
CA GLY A 274 -8.05 21.75 0.02
C GLY A 274 -6.77 21.03 0.51
N PHE A 275 -5.93 20.58 -0.42
CA PHE A 275 -4.71 19.83 -0.07
C PHE A 275 -3.74 20.66 0.77
N GLU A 276 -3.52 21.92 0.42
CA GLU A 276 -2.61 22.83 1.14
C GLU A 276 -3.02 23.02 2.61
N GLU A 277 -4.31 23.18 2.88
CA GLU A 277 -4.81 23.32 4.24
C GLU A 277 -4.67 22.02 5.03
N VAL A 278 -4.97 20.87 4.40
CA VAL A 278 -4.76 19.56 5.04
C VAL A 278 -3.26 19.34 5.35
N GLU A 279 -2.38 19.64 4.40
CA GLU A 279 -0.93 19.52 4.58
C GLU A 279 -0.43 20.40 5.73
N LYS A 280 -0.85 21.66 5.78
CA LYS A 280 -0.48 22.60 6.83
C LYS A 280 -0.90 22.14 8.24
N ASN A 281 -2.03 21.45 8.36
CA ASN A 281 -2.48 20.93 9.66
C ASN A 281 -1.75 19.63 10.06
N LEU A 282 -1.12 18.93 9.12
CA LEU A 282 -0.41 17.68 9.38
C LEU A 282 1.08 17.89 9.71
N LEU A 283 1.72 18.86 9.05
CA LEU A 283 3.15 19.16 9.18
C LEU A 283 3.44 20.16 10.30
#